data_AF-A0A7S3TTH8-F1
#
_entry.id   AF-A0A7S3TTH8-F1
#
_cell.length_a   1.000
_cell.length_b   1.000
_cell.length_c   1.000
_cell.angle_alpha   90.00
_cell.angle_beta   90.00
_cell.angle_gamma   90.00
#
_symmetry.space_group_name_H-M   'P 1'
#
loop_
_entity.id
_entity.type
_entity.pdbx_description
1 polymer ?
#
loop_
_entity_poly.entity_id
_entity_poly.type
_entity_poly.pdbx_seq_one_letter_code
_entity_poly.pdbx_strand_id
1 'polypeptide(L)'
;SPFGAGCRPCCKMRAVPWGFNAQLEARPPAAGWYSTADMLSRLALATALFCYCLATQPLRLARFALQYNRLWHGGFTGTAMTLLLPVTPAVLAAIAWGERLKQFVMREDEWDPRFGEEPCIWYQPPPSKAAAIIYDAFRPLADWVAAFVLFGDNRVAIDHTIRDTICTKEYWYGLLDGVGARRPLQLGSWDGHALRDVGRGVESGGCDLVCKISDSYLGIGDLVFKRGVDFATRGDIEAALRGDARYAGRPAVLCEMVQPCAGLEASVSSDGFSAVHSLDIVTLRTREGAKVLSLVLWTDCPSWTSHSATAGYLVDIESETLVAPAAWYAPGFCSMAAPLVGQRVPGAREACLKAMAAHDASELEWLTCVGWDAMITDQGPLFFEGNVGAQRAPRRATLTPELANGFRRWMTTRGIPESISQ
;
A
#
# COMPACT_ATOMS: atom_id res chain seq x y z
N SER A 1 36.89 10.04 -33.67
CA SER A 1 36.02 11.11 -33.13
C SER A 1 35.89 12.18 -34.22
N PRO A 2 34.71 12.76 -34.51
CA PRO A 2 33.52 12.84 -33.68
C PRO A 2 32.21 12.44 -34.41
N PHE A 3 31.62 11.31 -34.02
CA PHE A 3 30.17 11.13 -34.15
C PHE A 3 29.60 11.16 -32.73
N GLY A 4 29.44 12.39 -32.25
CA GLY A 4 28.61 12.67 -31.08
C GLY A 4 27.15 12.52 -31.49
N ALA A 5 26.60 11.32 -31.33
CA ALA A 5 25.17 11.11 -31.26
C ALA A 5 24.78 11.16 -29.78
N GLY A 6 24.35 12.34 -29.33
CA GLY A 6 23.85 12.55 -27.99
C GLY A 6 22.71 11.59 -27.67
N CYS A 7 22.86 10.83 -26.59
CA CYS A 7 21.75 10.17 -25.91
C CYS A 7 20.69 11.23 -25.60
N ARG A 8 19.55 11.18 -26.29
CA ARG A 8 18.38 12.00 -25.93
C ARG A 8 17.86 11.56 -24.56
N PRO A 9 17.59 12.47 -23.61
CA PRO A 9 16.99 12.14 -22.34
C PRO A 9 15.46 11.98 -22.51
N CYS A 10 14.99 10.83 -22.99
CA CYS A 10 13.55 10.51 -23.03
C CYS A 10 12.99 9.98 -21.68
N CYS A 11 13.83 9.80 -20.65
CA CYS A 11 13.48 9.11 -19.40
C CYS A 11 12.85 9.94 -18.27
N LYS A 12 12.63 11.26 -18.40
CA LYS A 12 12.34 12.10 -17.22
C LYS A 12 10.87 12.31 -16.84
N MET A 13 9.88 11.90 -17.65
CA MET A 13 8.50 12.38 -17.47
C MET A 13 7.53 11.46 -16.71
N ARG A 14 7.86 10.20 -16.43
CA ARG A 14 6.88 9.22 -15.90
C ARG A 14 7.10 8.78 -14.46
N ALA A 15 8.33 8.84 -13.98
CA ALA A 15 8.66 8.56 -12.59
C ALA A 15 8.94 9.86 -11.83
N VAL A 16 8.73 9.82 -10.51
CA VAL A 16 9.23 10.86 -9.61
C VAL A 16 10.76 10.87 -9.72
N PRO A 17 11.40 11.98 -10.16
CA PRO A 17 12.82 11.96 -10.53
C PRO A 17 13.77 11.54 -9.40
N TRP A 18 13.40 11.79 -8.15
CA TRP A 18 14.16 11.41 -6.96
C TRP A 18 13.70 10.07 -6.34
N GLY A 19 12.62 9.47 -6.85
CA GLY A 19 11.94 8.35 -6.23
C GLY A 19 12.48 6.99 -6.66
N PHE A 20 12.31 6.66 -7.94
CA PHE A 20 12.61 5.31 -8.44
C PHE A 20 14.11 4.99 -8.36
N ASN A 21 14.97 5.88 -8.87
CA ASN A 21 16.42 5.66 -8.87
C ASN A 21 16.98 5.50 -7.44
N ALA A 22 16.49 6.29 -6.48
CA ALA A 22 16.94 6.18 -5.09
C ALA A 22 16.54 4.84 -4.44
N GLN A 23 15.42 4.24 -4.84
CA GLN A 23 15.04 2.89 -4.40
C GLN A 23 15.91 1.81 -5.05
N LEU A 24 16.25 1.96 -6.33
CA LEU A 24 17.12 1.04 -7.07
C LEU A 24 18.56 1.04 -6.52
N GLU A 25 19.04 2.24 -6.17
CA GLU A 25 20.37 2.47 -5.60
C GLU A 25 20.42 2.17 -4.09
N ALA A 26 19.28 1.93 -3.44
CA ALA A 26 19.23 1.63 -2.02
C ALA A 26 20.06 0.35 -1.72
N ARG A 27 20.90 0.44 -0.69
CA ARG A 27 21.73 -0.66 -0.21
C ARG A 27 21.52 -0.81 1.30
N PRO A 28 21.51 -2.05 1.81
CA PRO A 28 21.45 -2.25 3.25
C PRO A 28 22.77 -1.80 3.88
N PRO A 29 22.76 -1.46 5.19
CA PRO A 29 23.98 -1.45 5.99
C PRO A 29 24.72 -2.79 5.91
N ALA A 30 25.98 -2.84 6.35
CA ALA A 30 26.82 -4.04 6.27
C ALA A 30 26.19 -5.30 6.91
N ALA A 31 25.28 -5.13 7.88
CA ALA A 31 24.56 -6.21 8.54
C ALA A 31 23.30 -6.70 7.80
N GLY A 32 22.97 -6.15 6.62
CA GLY A 32 21.82 -6.54 5.81
C GLY A 32 20.54 -5.75 6.11
N TRP A 33 19.51 -5.98 5.28
CA TRP A 33 18.17 -5.41 5.46
C TRP A 33 17.51 -5.94 6.72
N TYR A 34 16.74 -5.10 7.42
CA TYR A 34 16.07 -5.45 8.68
C TYR A 34 17.01 -5.90 9.80
N SER A 35 18.31 -5.61 9.67
CA SER A 35 19.26 -5.68 10.77
C SER A 35 19.01 -4.56 11.79
N THR A 36 19.58 -4.68 12.98
CA THR A 36 19.53 -3.62 14.00
C THR A 36 20.04 -2.28 13.43
N ALA A 37 21.09 -2.31 12.60
CA ALA A 37 21.66 -1.11 11.99
C ALA A 37 20.71 -0.49 10.96
N ASP A 38 20.02 -1.29 10.15
CA ASP A 38 19.00 -0.80 9.21
C ASP A 38 17.84 -0.15 9.97
N MET A 39 17.28 -0.85 10.96
CA MET A 39 16.15 -0.35 11.74
C MET A 39 16.47 0.95 12.50
N LEU A 40 17.67 1.06 13.08
CA LEU A 40 18.13 2.32 13.68
C LEU A 40 18.25 3.44 12.66
N SER A 41 18.77 3.15 11.46
CA SER A 41 18.92 4.14 10.40
C SER A 41 17.55 4.66 9.93
N ARG A 42 16.57 3.78 9.72
CA ARG A 42 15.21 4.17 9.33
C ARG A 42 14.47 4.92 10.44
N LEU A 43 14.63 4.51 11.70
CA LEU A 43 14.10 5.24 12.85
C LEU A 43 14.70 6.65 12.95
N ALA A 44 16.01 6.79 12.72
CA ALA A 44 16.68 8.08 12.68
C ALA A 44 16.14 8.97 11.54
N LEU A 45 15.92 8.41 10.34
CA LEU A 45 15.33 9.14 9.22
C LEU A 45 13.88 9.59 9.51
N ALA A 46 13.06 8.73 10.10
CA ALA A 46 11.69 9.08 10.51
C ALA A 46 11.69 10.20 11.56
N THR A 47 12.59 10.10 12.55
CA THR A 47 12.76 11.13 13.60
C THR A 47 13.26 12.45 13.01
N ALA A 48 14.21 12.41 12.07
CA ALA A 48 14.71 13.60 11.40
C ALA A 48 13.62 14.30 10.58
N LEU A 49 12.79 13.54 9.86
CA LEU A 49 11.62 14.07 9.16
C LEU A 49 10.60 14.69 10.14
N PHE A 50 10.35 14.03 11.27
CA PHE A 50 9.48 14.56 12.32
C PHE A 50 10.00 15.89 12.86
N CYS A 51 11.28 15.95 13.26
CA CYS A 51 11.91 17.18 13.75
C CYS A 51 11.87 18.30 12.71
N TYR A 52 12.09 17.98 11.43
CA TYR A 52 11.95 18.95 10.35
C TYR A 52 10.52 19.50 10.24
N CYS A 53 9.50 18.64 10.30
CA CYS A 53 8.09 19.05 10.28
C CYS A 53 7.75 19.93 11.48
N LEU A 54 8.24 19.57 12.68
CA LEU A 54 8.03 20.34 13.90
C LEU A 54 8.68 21.73 13.81
N ALA A 55 9.90 21.81 13.28
CA ALA A 55 10.62 23.07 13.14
C ALA A 55 10.03 23.99 12.05
N THR A 56 9.54 23.41 10.95
CA THR A 56 9.12 24.20 9.77
C THR A 56 7.62 24.47 9.69
N GLN A 57 6.78 23.62 10.30
CA GLN A 57 5.32 23.75 10.26
C GLN A 57 4.65 23.44 11.62
N PRO A 58 5.10 24.03 12.75
CA PRO A 58 4.67 23.62 14.09
C PRO A 58 3.16 23.68 14.31
N LEU A 59 2.50 24.74 13.82
CA LEU A 59 1.05 24.92 13.99
C LEU A 59 0.23 23.90 13.20
N ARG A 60 0.64 23.62 11.96
CA ARG A 60 -0.01 22.59 11.12
C ARG A 60 0.22 21.21 11.70
N LEU A 61 1.45 20.94 12.15
CA LEU A 61 1.80 19.68 12.80
C LEU A 61 0.97 19.46 14.07
N ALA A 62 0.75 20.49 14.89
CA ALA A 62 -0.08 20.39 16.09
C ALA A 62 -1.55 20.09 15.77
N ARG A 63 -2.12 20.69 14.71
CA ARG A 63 -3.47 20.37 14.23
C ARG A 63 -3.58 18.95 13.70
N PHE A 64 -2.61 18.54 12.89
CA PHE A 64 -2.50 17.16 12.42
C PHE A 64 -2.42 16.19 13.60
N ALA A 65 -1.51 16.44 14.55
CA ALA A 65 -1.31 15.61 15.72
C ALA A 65 -2.60 15.44 16.51
N LEU A 66 -3.35 16.53 16.74
CA LEU A 66 -4.63 16.46 17.44
C LEU A 66 -5.64 15.55 16.74
N GLN A 67 -5.74 15.67 15.42
CA GLN A 67 -6.70 14.90 14.62
C GLN A 67 -6.27 13.43 14.53
N TYR A 68 -5.04 13.19 14.08
CA TYR A 68 -4.46 11.85 13.92
C TYR A 68 -4.48 11.09 15.24
N ASN A 69 -3.98 11.68 16.32
CA ASN A 69 -3.88 10.98 17.60
C ASN A 69 -5.27 10.67 18.19
N ARG A 70 -6.26 11.56 18.02
CA ARG A 70 -7.64 11.28 18.48
C ARG A 70 -8.31 10.20 17.65
N LEU A 71 -8.03 10.14 16.36
CA LEU A 71 -8.53 9.11 15.45
C LEU A 71 -7.96 7.73 15.79
N TRP A 72 -6.63 7.64 15.98
CA TRP A 72 -5.92 6.37 16.19
C TRP A 72 -5.93 5.89 17.65
N HIS A 73 -5.91 6.79 18.63
CA HIS A 73 -5.78 6.46 20.05
C HIS A 73 -6.97 6.89 20.91
N GLY A 74 -8.03 7.45 20.29
CA GLY A 74 -9.24 7.90 20.98
C GLY A 74 -9.16 9.31 21.57
N GLY A 75 -10.32 9.84 21.98
CA GLY A 75 -10.49 11.26 22.30
C GLY A 75 -9.56 11.80 23.40
N PHE A 76 -9.51 11.15 24.57
CA PHE A 76 -8.70 11.60 25.71
C PHE A 76 -7.21 11.32 25.51
N THR A 77 -6.85 10.05 25.27
CA THR A 77 -5.46 9.61 25.06
C THR A 77 -4.81 10.36 23.90
N GLY A 78 -5.51 10.49 22.77
CA GLY A 78 -4.99 11.22 21.61
C GLY A 78 -4.76 12.71 21.88
N THR A 79 -5.60 13.33 22.71
CA THR A 79 -5.39 14.72 23.14
C THR A 79 -4.15 14.83 24.03
N ALA A 80 -3.97 13.92 25.00
CA ALA A 80 -2.79 13.90 25.87
C ALA A 80 -1.49 13.71 25.07
N MET A 81 -1.47 12.77 24.11
CA MET A 81 -0.33 12.57 23.21
C MET A 81 0.02 13.84 22.42
N THR A 82 -0.98 14.59 21.99
CA THR A 82 -0.80 15.84 21.26
C THR A 82 -0.17 16.94 22.11
N LEU A 83 -0.52 17.02 23.39
CA LEU A 83 0.13 17.96 24.32
C LEU A 83 1.61 17.63 24.53
N LEU A 84 2.01 16.38 24.29
CA LEU A 84 3.38 15.89 24.32
C LEU A 84 4.06 15.93 22.94
N LEU A 85 3.58 16.80 22.03
CA LEU A 85 4.04 16.83 20.64
C LEU A 85 5.57 16.76 20.48
N PRO A 86 6.40 17.56 21.18
CA PRO A 86 7.86 17.53 21.01
C PRO A 86 8.51 16.16 21.30
N VAL A 87 7.84 15.31 22.09
CA VAL A 87 8.32 13.97 22.47
C VAL A 87 7.48 12.85 21.84
N THR A 88 6.67 13.15 20.82
CA THR A 88 5.83 12.16 20.10
C THR A 88 6.60 10.90 19.69
N PRO A 89 7.83 10.96 19.14
CA PRO A 89 8.60 9.74 18.83
C PRO A 89 8.77 8.79 20.03
N ALA A 90 9.07 9.34 21.21
CA ALA A 90 9.22 8.55 22.42
C ALA A 90 7.88 8.01 22.94
N VAL A 91 6.81 8.80 22.82
CA VAL A 91 5.45 8.37 23.22
C VAL A 91 4.97 7.21 22.35
N LEU A 92 5.12 7.28 21.02
CA LEU A 92 4.75 6.20 20.11
C LEU A 92 5.57 4.93 20.36
N ALA A 93 6.88 5.07 20.60
CA ALA A 93 7.73 3.94 20.98
C ALA A 93 7.26 3.28 22.29
N ALA A 94 6.95 4.08 23.31
CA ALA A 94 6.47 3.57 24.60
C ALA A 94 5.13 2.82 24.47
N ILE A 95 4.20 3.31 23.63
CA ILE A 95 2.93 2.62 23.36
C ILE A 95 3.20 1.28 22.68
N ALA A 96 4.00 1.26 21.60
CA ALA A 96 4.29 0.04 20.86
C ALA A 96 5.00 -1.02 21.72
N TRP A 97 5.97 -0.61 22.54
CA TRP A 97 6.63 -1.53 23.49
C TRP A 97 5.70 -1.97 24.62
N GLY A 98 4.78 -1.13 25.06
CA GLY A 98 3.73 -1.49 26.00
C GLY A 98 2.80 -2.58 25.46
N GLU A 99 2.38 -2.47 24.20
CA GLU A 99 1.60 -3.50 23.50
C GLU A 99 2.38 -4.80 23.38
N ARG A 100 3.66 -4.74 22.99
CA ARG A 100 4.54 -5.92 22.96
C ARG A 100 4.67 -6.59 24.32
N LEU A 101 4.85 -5.80 25.38
CA LEU A 101 4.94 -6.30 26.75
C LEU A 101 3.61 -6.93 27.19
N LYS A 102 2.47 -6.32 26.85
CA LYS A 102 1.15 -6.89 27.11
C LYS A 102 1.01 -8.26 26.45
N GLN A 103 1.33 -8.38 25.16
CA GLN A 103 1.28 -9.67 24.45
C GLN A 103 2.18 -10.72 25.12
N PHE A 104 3.41 -10.33 25.49
CA PHE A 104 4.35 -11.21 26.17
C PHE A 104 3.86 -11.67 27.55
N VAL A 105 3.28 -10.78 28.35
CA VAL A 105 2.82 -11.06 29.72
C VAL A 105 1.50 -11.84 29.71
N MET A 106 0.55 -11.44 28.87
CA MET A 106 -0.79 -12.03 28.81
C MET A 106 -0.81 -13.35 28.03
N ARG A 107 0.26 -13.70 27.32
CA ARG A 107 0.31 -14.84 26.38
C ARG A 107 -0.88 -14.81 25.41
N GLU A 108 -1.30 -13.62 25.03
CA GLU A 108 -2.27 -13.44 23.96
C GLU A 108 -1.54 -13.76 22.66
N ASP A 109 -1.78 -14.95 22.11
CA ASP A 109 -1.41 -15.32 20.74
C ASP A 109 -2.33 -14.65 19.69
N GLU A 110 -3.14 -13.67 20.13
CA GLU A 110 -4.13 -13.02 19.28
C GLU A 110 -3.44 -12.09 18.27
N TRP A 111 -3.20 -12.68 17.10
CA TRP A 111 -3.21 -11.94 15.84
C TRP A 111 -4.40 -10.99 15.85
N ASP A 112 -4.14 -9.69 15.68
CA ASP A 112 -5.20 -8.69 15.70
C ASP A 112 -6.21 -8.99 14.58
N PRO A 113 -7.44 -9.39 14.91
CA PRO A 113 -8.43 -9.85 13.93
C PRO A 113 -8.85 -8.76 12.94
N ARG A 114 -8.45 -7.50 13.18
CA ARG A 114 -8.57 -6.42 12.20
C ARG A 114 -7.70 -6.63 10.95
N PHE A 115 -6.75 -7.55 10.94
CA PHE A 115 -5.77 -7.72 9.84
C PHE A 115 -5.84 -9.07 9.10
N GLY A 116 -6.93 -9.84 9.25
CA GLY A 116 -7.19 -11.08 8.48
C GLY A 116 -6.74 -12.37 9.17
N GLU A 117 -6.74 -13.52 8.48
CA GLU A 117 -6.40 -14.84 9.05
C GLU A 117 -5.01 -15.35 8.64
N GLU A 118 -4.39 -14.81 7.58
CA GLU A 118 -3.05 -15.20 7.10
C GLU A 118 -1.99 -14.16 7.51
N PRO A 119 -0.74 -14.59 7.82
CA PRO A 119 0.37 -13.68 8.10
C PRO A 119 0.74 -12.87 6.86
N CYS A 120 0.08 -11.73 6.70
CA CYS A 120 0.29 -10.82 5.59
C CYS A 120 1.73 -10.27 5.60
N ILE A 121 2.35 -10.14 4.42
CA ILE A 121 3.72 -9.65 4.23
C ILE A 121 4.05 -8.35 5.01
N TRP A 122 3.05 -7.55 5.36
CA TRP A 122 3.20 -6.28 6.08
C TRP A 122 3.55 -6.38 7.55
N TYR A 123 3.14 -7.47 8.20
CA TYR A 123 3.11 -7.55 9.66
C TYR A 123 4.13 -8.52 10.24
N GLN A 124 4.96 -9.12 9.39
CA GLN A 124 6.05 -9.98 9.85
C GLN A 124 7.11 -9.15 10.57
N PRO A 125 7.62 -9.60 11.73
CA PRO A 125 8.70 -8.91 12.42
C PRO A 125 10.05 -9.14 11.73
N PRO A 126 11.05 -8.24 11.92
CA PRO A 126 12.44 -8.52 11.58
C PRO A 126 12.97 -9.82 12.18
N PRO A 127 13.95 -10.50 11.54
CA PRO A 127 14.49 -11.78 12.02
C PRO A 127 15.16 -11.70 13.41
N SER A 128 15.78 -10.57 13.74
CA SER A 128 16.45 -10.36 15.02
C SER A 128 15.50 -9.74 16.04
N LYS A 129 15.48 -10.26 17.28
CA LYS A 129 14.70 -9.69 18.39
C LYS A 129 15.03 -8.22 18.64
N ALA A 130 16.31 -7.85 18.58
CA ALA A 130 16.74 -6.47 18.79
C ALA A 130 16.22 -5.56 17.66
N ALA A 131 16.34 -6.00 16.41
CA ALA A 131 15.79 -5.28 15.26
C ALA A 131 14.26 -5.17 15.35
N ALA A 132 13.57 -6.22 15.81
CA ALA A 132 12.13 -6.21 16.00
C ALA A 132 11.68 -5.19 17.07
N ILE A 133 12.43 -5.01 18.17
CA ILE A 133 12.11 -3.99 19.18
C ILE A 133 12.22 -2.57 18.60
N ILE A 134 13.25 -2.33 17.78
CA ILE A 134 13.42 -1.03 17.11
C ILE A 134 12.34 -0.83 16.05
N TYR A 135 11.97 -1.89 15.32
CA TYR A 135 10.92 -1.87 14.31
C TYR A 135 9.55 -1.49 14.90
N ASP A 136 9.21 -1.98 16.09
CA ASP A 136 7.99 -1.60 16.80
C ASP A 136 7.92 -0.10 17.09
N ALA A 137 9.05 0.54 17.40
CA ALA A 137 9.11 1.99 17.60
C ALA A 137 9.10 2.75 16.26
N PHE A 138 9.79 2.20 15.26
CA PHE A 138 9.91 2.80 13.92
C PHE A 138 8.58 2.85 13.18
N ARG A 139 7.84 1.74 13.09
CA ARG A 139 6.63 1.63 12.26
C ARG A 139 5.60 2.73 12.56
N PRO A 140 5.09 2.89 13.80
CA PRO A 140 4.08 3.92 14.09
C PRO A 140 4.62 5.33 13.87
N LEU A 141 5.90 5.60 14.14
CA LEU A 141 6.50 6.91 13.87
C LEU A 141 6.59 7.19 12.36
N ALA A 142 6.99 6.18 11.57
CA ALA A 142 7.09 6.28 10.12
C ALA A 142 5.71 6.51 9.49
N ASP A 143 4.69 5.80 9.93
CA ASP A 143 3.31 5.98 9.47
C ASP A 143 2.79 7.37 9.82
N TRP A 144 2.99 7.80 11.07
CA TRP A 144 2.58 9.11 11.57
C TRP A 144 3.24 10.26 10.79
N VAL A 145 4.57 10.21 10.60
CA VAL A 145 5.28 11.28 9.91
C VAL A 145 5.00 11.27 8.41
N ALA A 146 4.87 10.09 7.79
CA ALA A 146 4.51 9.98 6.38
C ALA A 146 3.10 10.52 6.12
N ALA A 147 2.13 10.23 6.98
CA ALA A 147 0.78 10.77 6.87
C ALA A 147 0.80 12.31 6.93
N PHE A 148 1.54 12.92 7.85
CA PHE A 148 1.73 14.38 7.84
C PHE A 148 2.43 14.86 6.56
N VAL A 149 3.47 14.14 6.12
CA VAL A 149 4.23 14.41 4.89
C VAL A 149 3.36 14.32 3.64
N LEU A 150 2.30 13.53 3.63
CA LEU A 150 1.38 13.40 2.49
C LEU A 150 0.23 14.40 2.57
N PHE A 151 -0.39 14.53 3.74
CA PHE A 151 -1.71 15.16 3.89
C PHE A 151 -1.67 16.51 4.62
N GLY A 152 -0.61 16.77 5.39
CA GLY A 152 -0.50 17.98 6.19
C GLY A 152 -1.51 17.93 7.32
N ASP A 153 -2.31 18.98 7.48
CA ASP A 153 -3.40 19.06 8.44
C ASP A 153 -4.80 18.92 7.80
N ASN A 154 -4.89 18.32 6.60
CA ASN A 154 -6.18 18.06 5.96
C ASN A 154 -6.93 16.96 6.72
N ARG A 155 -8.02 17.35 7.39
CA ARG A 155 -8.83 16.46 8.21
C ARG A 155 -9.39 15.26 7.45
N VAL A 156 -9.90 15.47 6.24
CA VAL A 156 -10.52 14.41 5.44
C VAL A 156 -9.48 13.34 5.09
N ALA A 157 -8.30 13.76 4.66
CA ALA A 157 -7.20 12.84 4.36
C ALA A 157 -6.70 12.07 5.59
N ILE A 158 -6.67 12.72 6.77
CA ILE A 158 -6.30 12.07 8.03
C ILE A 158 -7.32 10.99 8.41
N ASP A 159 -8.63 11.25 8.24
CA ASP A 159 -9.68 10.27 8.51
C ASP A 159 -9.49 8.99 7.65
N HIS A 160 -8.97 9.14 6.43
CA HIS A 160 -8.65 8.03 5.51
C HIS A 160 -7.36 7.27 5.85
N THR A 161 -6.67 7.62 6.94
CA THR A 161 -5.57 6.78 7.44
C THR A 161 -6.08 5.53 8.15
N ILE A 162 -7.33 5.52 8.60
CA ILE A 162 -7.95 4.38 9.30
C ILE A 162 -9.21 3.83 8.59
N ARG A 163 -10.00 4.67 7.90
CA ARG A 163 -11.24 4.27 7.24
C ARG A 163 -11.49 5.03 5.95
N ASP A 164 -11.76 4.31 4.86
CA ASP A 164 -11.99 4.89 3.54
C ASP A 164 -13.46 5.28 3.36
N THR A 165 -13.84 6.42 3.93
CA THR A 165 -15.23 6.93 3.89
C THR A 165 -15.63 7.58 2.56
N ILE A 166 -14.66 8.09 1.80
CA ILE A 166 -14.83 8.69 0.47
C ILE A 166 -14.19 7.80 -0.58
N CYS A 167 -12.98 7.32 -0.33
CA CYS A 167 -12.23 6.44 -1.23
C CYS A 167 -12.72 4.98 -1.16
N THR A 168 -14.03 4.74 -1.30
CA THR A 168 -14.60 3.39 -1.27
C THR A 168 -14.19 2.57 -2.51
N LYS A 169 -14.48 1.27 -2.51
CA LYS A 169 -14.25 0.41 -3.69
C LYS A 169 -14.90 0.97 -4.96
N GLU A 170 -16.12 1.49 -4.84
CA GLU A 170 -16.86 2.10 -5.94
C GLU A 170 -16.19 3.38 -6.45
N TYR A 171 -15.62 4.19 -5.56
CA TYR A 171 -14.82 5.36 -5.95
C TYR A 171 -13.63 4.96 -6.82
N TRP A 172 -12.86 3.97 -6.37
CA TRP A 172 -11.72 3.46 -7.14
C TRP A 172 -12.15 2.85 -8.48
N TYR A 173 -13.25 2.10 -8.51
CA TYR A 173 -13.79 1.54 -9.74
C TYR A 173 -14.23 2.63 -10.71
N GLY A 174 -14.85 3.70 -10.24
CA GLY A 174 -15.20 4.85 -11.07
C GLY A 174 -13.99 5.51 -11.73
N LEU A 175 -12.89 5.70 -10.99
CA LEU A 175 -11.65 6.24 -11.55
C LEU A 175 -11.02 5.31 -12.58
N LEU A 176 -10.99 4.00 -12.29
CA LEU A 176 -10.43 2.98 -13.18
C LEU A 176 -11.25 2.84 -14.47
N ASP A 177 -12.58 2.81 -14.36
CA ASP A 177 -13.50 2.77 -15.49
C ASP A 177 -13.33 4.03 -16.37
N GLY A 178 -13.21 5.20 -15.74
CA GLY A 178 -13.01 6.48 -16.43
C GLY A 178 -11.76 6.57 -17.31
N VAL A 179 -10.74 5.75 -17.01
CA VAL A 179 -9.49 5.68 -17.80
C VAL A 179 -9.37 4.40 -18.63
N GLY A 180 -10.45 3.61 -18.74
CA GLY A 180 -10.46 2.35 -19.48
C GLY A 180 -9.52 1.29 -18.89
N ALA A 181 -9.27 1.34 -17.58
CA ALA A 181 -8.57 0.27 -16.89
C ALA A 181 -9.51 -0.94 -16.69
N ARG A 182 -8.95 -2.15 -16.79
CA ARG A 182 -9.69 -3.37 -16.49
C ARG A 182 -9.72 -3.57 -14.97
N ARG A 183 -10.82 -4.13 -14.48
CA ARG A 183 -11.01 -4.53 -13.08
C ARG A 183 -11.79 -5.85 -13.03
N PRO A 184 -11.78 -6.60 -11.92
CA PRO A 184 -12.65 -7.75 -11.75
C PRO A 184 -14.11 -7.37 -12.03
N LEU A 185 -14.85 -8.26 -12.68
CA LEU A 185 -16.29 -8.07 -12.86
C LEU A 185 -16.98 -8.08 -11.48
N GLN A 186 -17.69 -7.00 -11.17
CA GLN A 186 -18.59 -6.97 -10.02
C GLN A 186 -19.86 -7.75 -10.37
N LEU A 187 -20.16 -8.77 -9.57
CA LEU A 187 -21.29 -9.68 -9.75
C LEU A 187 -22.38 -9.44 -8.70
N GLY A 188 -22.04 -8.80 -7.58
CA GLY A 188 -22.99 -8.47 -6.54
C GLY A 188 -22.64 -7.21 -5.75
N SER A 189 -23.64 -6.68 -5.08
CA SER A 189 -23.54 -5.59 -4.11
C SER A 189 -24.32 -5.97 -2.85
N TRP A 190 -23.64 -5.98 -1.72
CA TRP A 190 -24.20 -6.18 -0.40
C TRP A 190 -24.39 -4.83 0.28
N ASP A 191 -25.60 -4.52 0.74
CA ASP A 191 -25.90 -3.24 1.40
C ASP A 191 -25.80 -3.29 2.94
N GLY A 192 -25.29 -4.40 3.49
CA GLY A 192 -25.31 -4.68 4.92
C GLY A 192 -26.44 -5.60 5.37
N HIS A 193 -27.46 -5.80 4.53
CA HIS A 193 -28.67 -6.58 4.87
C HIS A 193 -29.13 -7.52 3.76
N ALA A 194 -29.02 -7.09 2.51
CA ALA A 194 -29.44 -7.82 1.34
C ALA A 194 -28.39 -7.75 0.23
N LEU A 195 -28.25 -8.85 -0.50
CA LEU A 195 -27.43 -8.92 -1.69
C LEU A 195 -28.26 -8.41 -2.88
N ARG A 196 -27.62 -7.77 -3.84
CA ARG A 196 -28.20 -7.36 -5.11
C ARG A 196 -27.28 -7.82 -6.21
N ASP A 197 -27.85 -8.48 -7.22
CA ASP A 197 -27.08 -8.89 -8.37
C ASP A 197 -26.67 -7.68 -9.21
N VAL A 198 -25.43 -7.68 -9.65
CA VAL A 198 -24.87 -6.68 -10.56
C VAL A 198 -24.53 -7.37 -11.88
N GLY A 199 -25.00 -6.79 -12.99
CA GLY A 199 -24.81 -7.36 -14.31
C GLY A 199 -25.40 -8.77 -14.42
N ARG A 200 -24.53 -9.76 -14.62
CA ARG A 200 -24.93 -11.17 -14.77
C ARG A 200 -25.30 -11.86 -13.43
N GLY A 201 -24.92 -11.28 -12.28
CA GLY A 201 -25.27 -11.78 -10.94
C GLY A 201 -24.27 -12.77 -10.33
N VAL A 202 -24.33 -13.00 -9.02
CA VAL A 202 -23.33 -13.81 -8.27
C VAL A 202 -23.40 -15.31 -8.59
N GLU A 203 -24.55 -15.78 -9.07
CA GLU A 203 -24.72 -17.17 -9.51
C GLU A 203 -24.20 -17.39 -10.93
N SER A 204 -23.93 -16.31 -11.66
CA SER A 204 -23.45 -16.38 -13.03
C SER A 204 -21.91 -16.46 -13.09
N GLY A 205 -21.43 -17.34 -13.96
CA GLY A 205 -20.00 -17.60 -14.12
C GLY A 205 -19.55 -18.71 -13.17
N GLY A 206 -18.92 -19.74 -13.75
CA GLY A 206 -18.32 -20.86 -13.02
C GLY A 206 -17.03 -20.45 -12.29
N CYS A 207 -17.02 -19.28 -11.65
CA CYS A 207 -15.89 -18.76 -10.90
C CYS A 207 -16.20 -18.67 -9.41
N ASP A 208 -15.14 -18.63 -8.62
CA ASP A 208 -15.15 -18.24 -7.21
C ASP A 208 -15.38 -16.72 -7.09
N LEU A 209 -15.74 -16.28 -5.89
CA LEU A 209 -16.00 -14.87 -5.60
C LEU A 209 -15.08 -14.36 -4.51
N VAL A 210 -14.71 -13.09 -4.60
CA VAL A 210 -14.14 -12.33 -3.49
C VAL A 210 -15.14 -11.24 -3.08
N CYS A 211 -15.48 -11.22 -1.80
CA CYS A 211 -16.28 -10.19 -1.17
C CYS A 211 -15.34 -9.20 -0.48
N LYS A 212 -15.53 -7.91 -0.76
CA LYS A 212 -14.70 -6.83 -0.23
C LYS A 212 -15.56 -5.77 0.42
N ILE A 213 -15.26 -5.43 1.66
CA ILE A 213 -15.98 -4.36 2.38
C ILE A 213 -15.67 -3.01 1.73
N SER A 214 -16.72 -2.24 1.40
CA SER A 214 -16.60 -1.06 0.53
C SER A 214 -15.70 0.04 1.11
N ASP A 215 -15.66 0.20 2.44
CA ASP A 215 -14.87 1.21 3.16
C ASP A 215 -13.54 0.69 3.75
N SER A 216 -13.14 -0.52 3.36
CA SER A 216 -11.92 -1.18 3.80
C SER A 216 -10.83 -1.10 2.73
N TYR A 217 -9.56 -1.23 3.14
CA TYR A 217 -8.39 -1.06 2.30
C TYR A 217 -7.34 -2.14 2.59
N LEU A 218 -6.39 -2.38 1.66
CA LEU A 218 -5.34 -3.41 1.76
C LEU A 218 -5.85 -4.83 2.04
N GLY A 219 -7.01 -5.17 1.47
CA GLY A 219 -7.68 -6.47 1.66
C GLY A 219 -8.06 -6.81 3.11
N ILE A 220 -8.13 -5.81 3.99
CA ILE A 220 -8.61 -6.00 5.35
C ILE A 220 -10.07 -6.48 5.31
N GLY A 221 -10.30 -7.67 5.86
CA GLY A 221 -11.64 -8.26 5.98
C GLY A 221 -12.16 -8.91 4.70
N ASP A 222 -11.36 -9.01 3.63
CA ASP A 222 -11.76 -9.70 2.40
C ASP A 222 -12.15 -11.16 2.69
N LEU A 223 -13.22 -11.63 2.05
CA LEU A 223 -13.75 -12.99 2.21
C LEU A 223 -13.82 -13.66 0.84
N VAL A 224 -13.35 -14.90 0.74
CA VAL A 224 -13.44 -15.69 -0.49
C VAL A 224 -14.55 -16.72 -0.36
N PHE A 225 -15.35 -16.84 -1.42
CA PHE A 225 -16.35 -17.88 -1.57
C PHE A 225 -15.96 -18.78 -2.74
N LYS A 226 -15.68 -20.05 -2.45
CA LYS A 226 -15.43 -21.08 -3.46
C LYS A 226 -16.72 -21.70 -3.92
N ARG A 227 -16.94 -21.71 -5.23
CA ARG A 227 -18.17 -22.25 -5.81
C ARG A 227 -18.21 -23.77 -5.65
N GLY A 228 -19.37 -24.29 -5.23
CA GLY A 228 -19.57 -25.72 -4.96
C GLY A 228 -18.97 -26.20 -3.64
N VAL A 229 -18.29 -25.32 -2.89
CA VAL A 229 -17.79 -25.59 -1.54
C VAL A 229 -18.49 -24.67 -0.54
N ASP A 230 -18.32 -23.36 -0.70
CA ASP A 230 -18.84 -22.35 0.22
C ASP A 230 -20.22 -21.83 -0.22
N PHE A 231 -20.53 -21.90 -1.52
CA PHE A 231 -21.83 -21.49 -2.05
C PHE A 231 -22.20 -22.27 -3.32
N ALA A 232 -23.50 -22.53 -3.47
CA ALA A 232 -24.11 -22.96 -4.74
C ALA A 232 -25.14 -21.94 -5.21
N THR A 233 -25.77 -21.23 -4.27
CA THR A 233 -26.84 -20.27 -4.50
C THR A 233 -26.50 -18.91 -3.89
N ARG A 234 -27.20 -17.89 -4.35
CA ARG A 234 -27.20 -16.55 -3.76
C ARG A 234 -27.60 -16.58 -2.28
N GLY A 235 -28.51 -17.48 -1.89
CA GLY A 235 -28.97 -17.65 -0.52
C GLY A 235 -27.84 -18.03 0.44
N ASP A 236 -26.90 -18.87 -0.01
CA ASP A 236 -25.74 -19.30 0.78
C ASP A 236 -24.83 -18.11 1.10
N ILE A 237 -24.57 -17.27 0.09
CA ILE A 237 -23.77 -16.04 0.24
C ILE A 237 -24.44 -15.09 1.22
N GLU A 238 -25.75 -14.82 1.06
CA GLU A 238 -26.47 -13.94 1.97
C GLU A 238 -26.48 -14.47 3.41
N ALA A 239 -26.62 -15.79 3.61
CA ALA A 239 -26.57 -16.40 4.93
C ALA A 239 -25.18 -16.22 5.58
N ALA A 240 -24.11 -16.44 4.82
CA ALA A 240 -22.74 -16.23 5.28
C ALA A 240 -22.47 -14.77 5.66
N LEU A 241 -22.84 -13.81 4.80
CA LEU A 241 -22.62 -12.38 5.06
C LEU A 241 -23.45 -11.85 6.23
N ARG A 242 -24.66 -12.38 6.48
CA ARG A 242 -25.45 -12.06 7.69
C ARG A 242 -24.84 -12.65 8.96
N GLY A 243 -24.27 -13.85 8.86
CA GLY A 243 -23.63 -14.54 9.98
C GLY A 243 -22.27 -13.94 10.37
N ASP A 244 -21.62 -13.22 9.46
CA ASP A 244 -20.32 -12.62 9.69
C ASP A 244 -20.44 -11.19 10.25
N ALA A 245 -19.99 -11.00 11.50
CA ALA A 245 -20.02 -9.71 12.19
C ALA A 245 -19.24 -8.59 11.47
N ARG A 246 -18.30 -8.93 10.57
CA ARG A 246 -17.55 -7.97 9.76
C ARG A 246 -18.39 -7.38 8.63
N TYR A 247 -19.39 -8.12 8.15
CA TYR A 247 -20.23 -7.76 6.99
C TYR A 247 -21.66 -7.37 7.38
N ALA A 248 -22.14 -7.80 8.54
CA ALA A 248 -23.43 -7.40 9.07
C ALA A 248 -23.52 -5.87 9.22
N GLY A 249 -24.44 -5.24 8.49
CA GLY A 249 -24.63 -3.78 8.49
C GLY A 249 -23.53 -2.98 7.79
N ARG A 250 -22.60 -3.64 7.07
CA ARG A 250 -21.53 -2.97 6.33
C ARG A 250 -21.63 -3.25 4.83
N PRO A 251 -21.60 -2.21 3.97
CA PRO A 251 -21.63 -2.42 2.53
C PRO A 251 -20.40 -3.19 2.03
N ALA A 252 -20.61 -4.03 1.02
CA ALA A 252 -19.54 -4.78 0.36
C ALA A 252 -19.83 -5.02 -1.13
N VAL A 253 -18.78 -5.23 -1.91
CA VAL A 253 -18.85 -5.63 -3.31
C VAL A 253 -18.44 -7.09 -3.46
N LEU A 254 -19.14 -7.82 -4.32
CA LEU A 254 -18.77 -9.18 -4.69
C LEU A 254 -18.25 -9.18 -6.11
N CYS A 255 -17.01 -9.58 -6.27
CA CYS A 255 -16.30 -9.59 -7.54
C CYS A 255 -15.90 -11.02 -7.91
N GLU A 256 -15.74 -11.28 -9.21
CA GLU A 256 -15.14 -12.54 -9.65
C GLU A 256 -13.71 -12.67 -9.11
N MET A 257 -13.35 -13.89 -8.71
CA MET A 257 -11.98 -14.21 -8.35
C MET A 257 -11.15 -14.36 -9.63
N VAL A 258 -10.30 -13.36 -9.91
CA VAL A 258 -9.44 -13.36 -11.11
C VAL A 258 -8.24 -14.27 -10.88
N GLN A 259 -8.01 -15.19 -11.81
CA GLN A 259 -6.83 -16.06 -11.81
C GLN A 259 -5.69 -15.43 -12.62
N PRO A 260 -4.43 -15.62 -12.20
CA PRO A 260 -3.28 -15.16 -12.96
C PRO A 260 -3.15 -15.91 -14.29
N CYS A 261 -2.48 -15.29 -15.27
CA CYS A 261 -2.17 -15.96 -16.53
C CYS A 261 -1.09 -17.03 -16.33
N ALA A 262 -1.43 -18.30 -16.54
CA ALA A 262 -0.47 -19.41 -16.43
C ALA A 262 0.75 -19.24 -17.37
N GLY A 263 0.56 -18.60 -18.53
CA GLY A 263 1.66 -18.30 -19.46
C GLY A 263 2.69 -17.29 -18.94
N LEU A 264 2.42 -16.61 -17.82
CA LEU A 264 3.34 -15.66 -17.18
C LEU A 264 4.15 -16.28 -16.05
N GLU A 265 3.85 -17.52 -15.63
CA GLU A 265 4.48 -18.17 -14.46
C GLU A 265 6.01 -18.05 -14.49
N ALA A 266 6.64 -18.43 -15.61
CA ALA A 266 8.09 -18.36 -15.77
C ALA A 266 8.68 -16.92 -15.77
N SER A 267 7.84 -15.90 -15.96
CA SER A 267 8.26 -14.49 -16.01
C SER A 267 8.02 -13.76 -14.69
N VAL A 268 7.07 -14.23 -13.88
CA VAL A 268 6.65 -13.55 -12.65
C VAL A 268 6.91 -14.35 -11.40
N SER A 269 7.17 -15.65 -11.47
CA SER A 269 7.36 -16.53 -10.31
C SER A 269 8.58 -17.44 -10.48
N SER A 270 9.19 -17.78 -9.35
CA SER A 270 10.27 -18.76 -9.27
C SER A 270 9.73 -20.20 -9.40
N ASP A 271 10.61 -21.14 -9.79
CA ASP A 271 10.27 -22.55 -9.88
C ASP A 271 9.63 -23.07 -8.58
N GLY A 272 8.48 -23.75 -8.70
CA GLY A 272 7.74 -24.31 -7.57
C GLY A 272 6.64 -23.39 -6.99
N PHE A 273 6.49 -22.17 -7.51
CA PHE A 273 5.40 -21.27 -7.17
C PHE A 273 4.38 -21.14 -8.30
N SER A 274 3.14 -20.82 -7.95
CA SER A 274 2.09 -20.51 -8.93
C SER A 274 2.32 -19.13 -9.58
N ALA A 275 1.58 -18.83 -10.64
CA ALA A 275 1.61 -17.52 -11.30
C ALA A 275 0.97 -16.38 -10.48
N VAL A 276 0.54 -16.61 -9.23
CA VAL A 276 -0.07 -15.57 -8.37
C VAL A 276 0.96 -14.48 -8.06
N HIS A 277 0.62 -13.25 -8.43
CA HIS A 277 1.47 -12.08 -8.22
C HIS A 277 0.63 -10.80 -8.09
N SER A 278 1.25 -9.72 -7.63
CA SER A 278 0.65 -8.38 -7.63
C SER A 278 1.68 -7.31 -7.95
N LEU A 279 1.26 -6.26 -8.64
CA LEU A 279 1.98 -5.03 -8.87
C LEU A 279 1.53 -4.01 -7.83
N ASP A 280 2.47 -3.59 -6.98
CA ASP A 280 2.34 -2.42 -6.12
C ASP A 280 2.88 -1.19 -6.85
N ILE A 281 1.97 -0.48 -7.49
CA ILE A 281 2.28 0.80 -8.14
C ILE A 281 1.97 1.91 -7.13
N VAL A 282 2.95 2.72 -6.78
CA VAL A 282 2.71 3.92 -5.95
C VAL A 282 2.82 5.15 -6.83
N THR A 283 1.77 5.95 -6.90
CA THR A 283 1.73 7.23 -7.61
C THR A 283 1.74 8.39 -6.63
N LEU A 284 2.42 9.48 -7.00
CA LEU A 284 2.51 10.71 -6.23
C LEU A 284 2.09 11.88 -7.12
N ARG A 285 1.20 12.73 -6.61
CA ARG A 285 0.77 13.95 -7.31
C ARG A 285 1.89 14.98 -7.27
N THR A 286 2.29 15.46 -8.43
CA THR A 286 3.28 16.53 -8.61
C THR A 286 2.62 17.75 -9.25
N ARG A 287 3.38 18.83 -9.46
CA ARG A 287 2.89 20.00 -10.22
C ARG A 287 2.61 19.68 -11.69
N GLU A 288 3.17 18.58 -12.21
CA GLU A 288 3.00 18.13 -13.60
C GLU A 288 1.98 16.98 -13.70
N GLY A 289 1.14 16.79 -12.68
CA GLY A 289 0.23 15.63 -12.56
C GLY A 289 0.85 14.48 -11.78
N ALA A 290 0.17 13.34 -11.79
CA ALA A 290 0.56 12.12 -11.12
C ALA A 290 1.79 11.49 -11.79
N LYS A 291 2.74 11.04 -10.97
CA LYS A 291 3.96 10.36 -11.40
C LYS A 291 4.15 9.08 -10.60
N VAL A 292 4.76 8.06 -11.18
CA VAL A 292 5.07 6.83 -10.45
C VAL A 292 6.26 7.06 -9.50
N LEU A 293 6.04 6.86 -8.22
CA LEU A 293 7.09 6.84 -7.20
C LEU A 293 7.87 5.51 -7.23
N SER A 294 7.17 4.41 -7.43
CA SER A 294 7.75 3.06 -7.49
C SER A 294 6.80 2.06 -8.13
N LEU A 295 7.38 1.01 -8.71
CA LEU A 295 6.68 -0.21 -9.08
C LEU A 295 7.39 -1.41 -8.47
N VAL A 296 6.69 -2.15 -7.62
CA VAL A 296 7.18 -3.39 -7.00
C VAL A 296 6.30 -4.55 -7.44
N LEU A 297 6.89 -5.65 -7.92
CA LEU A 297 6.22 -6.92 -8.10
C LEU A 297 6.30 -7.71 -6.78
N TRP A 298 5.17 -8.14 -6.23
CA TRP A 298 5.10 -9.18 -5.18
C TRP A 298 4.82 -10.52 -5.85
N THR A 299 5.60 -11.52 -5.49
CA THR A 299 5.52 -12.84 -6.09
C THR A 299 6.03 -13.94 -5.15
N ASP A 300 6.16 -15.15 -5.68
CA ASP A 300 6.49 -16.38 -4.97
C ASP A 300 5.48 -16.59 -3.84
N CYS A 301 4.20 -16.60 -4.23
CA CYS A 301 3.06 -16.71 -3.34
C CYS A 301 2.72 -18.20 -3.11
N PRO A 302 2.87 -18.72 -1.88
CA PRO A 302 2.52 -20.09 -1.54
C PRO A 302 1.00 -20.32 -1.42
N SER A 303 0.20 -19.25 -1.34
CA SER A 303 -1.26 -19.31 -1.30
C SER A 303 -1.89 -18.67 -2.55
N TRP A 304 -3.21 -18.64 -2.58
CA TRP A 304 -4.02 -18.08 -3.66
C TRP A 304 -3.98 -16.54 -3.74
N THR A 305 -3.39 -15.87 -2.74
CA THR A 305 -3.34 -14.41 -2.62
C THR A 305 -1.91 -13.89 -2.63
N SER A 306 -1.70 -12.70 -3.20
CA SER A 306 -0.41 -11.99 -3.13
C SER A 306 -0.03 -11.54 -1.71
N HIS A 307 -0.94 -11.63 -0.74
CA HIS A 307 -0.66 -11.34 0.67
C HIS A 307 0.28 -12.36 1.32
N SER A 308 0.45 -13.53 0.70
CA SER A 308 1.40 -14.56 1.14
C SER A 308 2.76 -14.47 0.45
N ALA A 309 2.98 -13.47 -0.42
CA ALA A 309 4.20 -13.32 -1.20
C ALA A 309 5.46 -13.49 -0.33
N THR A 310 6.47 -14.15 -0.88
CA THR A 310 7.76 -14.36 -0.21
C THR A 310 8.91 -13.63 -0.91
N ALA A 311 8.64 -13.06 -2.08
CA ALA A 311 9.59 -12.30 -2.88
C ALA A 311 9.00 -10.98 -3.35
N GLY A 312 9.87 -9.97 -3.46
CA GLY A 312 9.55 -8.66 -4.03
C GLY A 312 10.62 -8.18 -5.00
N TYR A 313 10.25 -7.59 -6.12
CA TYR A 313 11.20 -7.08 -7.11
C TYR A 313 10.85 -5.66 -7.55
N LEU A 314 11.86 -4.80 -7.69
CA LEU A 314 11.71 -3.51 -8.36
C LEU A 314 11.61 -3.74 -9.88
N VAL A 315 10.60 -3.12 -10.49
CA VAL A 315 10.37 -3.19 -11.93
C VAL A 315 10.75 -1.85 -12.56
N ASP A 316 11.66 -1.87 -13.53
CA ASP A 316 11.89 -0.71 -14.39
C ASP A 316 10.71 -0.55 -15.36
N ILE A 317 10.05 0.61 -15.30
CA ILE A 317 8.78 0.86 -16.00
C ILE A 317 8.97 0.90 -17.52
N GLU A 318 10.12 1.39 -18.00
CA GLU A 318 10.33 1.60 -19.43
C GLU A 318 10.72 0.31 -20.15
N SER A 319 11.63 -0.47 -19.57
CA SER A 319 12.03 -1.78 -20.09
C SER A 319 11.09 -2.90 -19.66
N GLU A 320 10.21 -2.64 -18.69
CA GLU A 320 9.35 -3.63 -18.04
C GLU A 320 10.17 -4.81 -17.49
N THR A 321 11.33 -4.53 -16.91
CA THR A 321 12.28 -5.57 -16.47
C THR A 321 12.46 -5.53 -14.95
N LEU A 322 12.56 -6.70 -14.32
CA LEU A 322 12.94 -6.84 -12.92
C LEU A 322 14.41 -6.47 -12.74
N VAL A 323 14.69 -5.34 -12.09
CA VAL A 323 16.05 -4.77 -12.05
C VAL A 323 16.79 -5.00 -10.74
N ALA A 324 16.06 -5.24 -9.65
CA ALA A 324 16.64 -5.51 -8.33
C ALA A 324 15.64 -6.20 -7.41
N PRO A 325 16.09 -6.98 -6.41
CA PRO A 325 15.23 -7.41 -5.32
C PRO A 325 14.77 -6.20 -4.48
N ALA A 326 13.51 -6.20 -4.08
CA ALA A 326 12.93 -5.26 -3.14
C ALA A 326 13.01 -5.78 -1.70
N ALA A 327 14.15 -6.36 -1.31
CA ALA A 327 14.36 -6.95 0.02
C ALA A 327 14.22 -5.94 1.19
N TRP A 328 14.21 -4.64 0.89
CA TRP A 328 13.98 -3.55 1.83
C TRP A 328 12.50 -3.28 2.15
N TYR A 329 11.60 -3.92 1.42
CA TYR A 329 10.18 -3.58 1.35
C TYR A 329 9.36 -4.15 2.51
N ALA A 330 9.58 -5.43 2.83
CA ALA A 330 8.98 -6.12 3.96
C ALA A 330 10.01 -7.04 4.64
N PRO A 331 9.94 -7.25 5.97
CA PRO A 331 10.84 -8.16 6.68
C PRO A 331 10.88 -9.57 6.08
N GLY A 332 9.75 -10.08 5.60
CA GLY A 332 9.66 -11.38 4.92
C GLY A 332 10.52 -11.51 3.67
N PHE A 333 10.88 -10.40 3.02
CA PHE A 333 11.69 -10.40 1.80
C PHE A 333 13.19 -10.25 2.09
N CYS A 334 13.59 -10.03 3.34
CA CYS A 334 14.97 -9.64 3.66
C CYS A 334 16.02 -10.69 3.27
N SER A 335 15.61 -11.96 3.25
CA SER A 335 16.42 -13.12 2.89
C SER A 335 16.01 -13.76 1.57
N MET A 336 15.21 -13.07 0.74
CA MET A 336 14.76 -13.62 -0.53
C MET A 336 15.93 -13.95 -1.45
N ALA A 337 15.82 -15.05 -2.20
CA ALA A 337 16.60 -15.22 -3.41
C ALA A 337 16.07 -14.29 -4.50
N ALA A 338 16.91 -13.90 -5.46
CA ALA A 338 16.52 -12.99 -6.54
C ALA A 338 16.69 -13.59 -7.96
N PRO A 339 16.25 -14.84 -8.23
CA PRO A 339 16.48 -15.50 -9.51
C PRO A 339 15.77 -14.82 -10.69
N LEU A 340 14.73 -14.03 -10.44
CA LEU A 340 13.94 -13.38 -11.49
C LEU A 340 14.53 -12.05 -11.97
N VAL A 341 15.64 -11.56 -11.39
CA VAL A 341 16.29 -10.34 -11.89
C VAL A 341 16.71 -10.53 -13.35
N GLY A 342 16.32 -9.59 -14.21
CA GLY A 342 16.49 -9.64 -15.66
C GLY A 342 15.27 -10.16 -16.43
N GLN A 343 14.28 -10.76 -15.75
CA GLN A 343 13.02 -11.17 -16.38
C GLN A 343 12.13 -9.96 -16.69
N ARG A 344 11.30 -10.10 -17.74
CA ARG A 344 10.33 -9.06 -18.12
C ARG A 344 8.98 -9.28 -17.46
N VAL A 345 8.27 -8.19 -17.19
CA VAL A 345 6.88 -8.15 -16.70
C VAL A 345 6.02 -7.40 -17.73
N PRO A 346 5.63 -8.04 -18.84
CA PRO A 346 4.91 -7.37 -19.92
C PRO A 346 3.60 -6.74 -19.43
N GLY A 347 3.35 -5.47 -19.78
CA GLY A 347 2.15 -4.74 -19.35
C GLY A 347 2.34 -3.92 -18.08
N ALA A 348 3.48 -4.04 -17.39
CA ALA A 348 3.85 -3.19 -16.26
C ALA A 348 3.81 -1.70 -16.61
N ARG A 349 4.27 -1.35 -17.82
CA ARG A 349 4.25 0.04 -18.29
C ARG A 349 2.84 0.56 -18.49
N GLU A 350 1.98 -0.25 -19.09
CA GLU A 350 0.57 0.07 -19.30
C GLU A 350 -0.14 0.26 -17.96
N ALA A 351 0.12 -0.62 -16.99
CA ALA A 351 -0.42 -0.49 -15.65
C ALA A 351 -0.02 0.84 -15.00
N CYS A 352 1.27 1.21 -15.05
CA CYS A 352 1.73 2.51 -14.55
C CYS A 352 1.03 3.71 -15.22
N LEU A 353 0.82 3.66 -16.54
CA LEU A 353 0.13 4.73 -17.27
C LEU A 353 -1.33 4.86 -16.84
N LYS A 354 -2.05 3.75 -16.71
CA LYS A 354 -3.43 3.71 -16.23
C LYS A 354 -3.55 4.20 -14.78
N ALA A 355 -2.62 3.79 -13.91
CA ALA A 355 -2.56 4.25 -12.52
C ALA A 355 -2.36 5.78 -12.41
N MET A 356 -1.44 6.36 -13.19
CA MET A 356 -1.25 7.81 -13.23
C MET A 356 -2.49 8.53 -13.75
N ALA A 357 -3.08 8.04 -14.84
CA ALA A 357 -4.30 8.64 -15.40
C ALA A 357 -5.47 8.60 -14.41
N ALA A 358 -5.67 7.48 -13.70
CA ALA A 358 -6.70 7.35 -12.68
C ALA A 358 -6.44 8.28 -11.48
N HIS A 359 -5.18 8.45 -11.07
CA HIS A 359 -4.81 9.40 -10.01
C HIS A 359 -5.03 10.86 -10.43
N ASP A 360 -4.78 11.19 -11.70
CA ASP A 360 -5.04 12.54 -12.24
C ASP A 360 -6.54 12.82 -12.44
N ALA A 361 -7.35 11.80 -12.71
CA ALA A 361 -8.81 11.91 -12.80
C ALA A 361 -9.49 12.18 -11.44
N SER A 362 -8.80 11.92 -10.32
CA SER A 362 -9.32 12.16 -8.98
C SER A 362 -9.41 13.66 -8.66
N GLU A 363 -10.62 14.17 -8.49
CA GLU A 363 -10.90 15.54 -8.04
C GLU A 363 -10.50 15.81 -6.57
N LEU A 364 -10.21 14.77 -5.80
CA LEU A 364 -9.76 14.91 -4.41
C LEU A 364 -8.35 15.49 -4.36
N GLU A 365 -8.23 16.80 -4.09
CA GLU A 365 -6.94 17.50 -4.02
C GLU A 365 -5.99 16.92 -2.95
N TRP A 366 -6.57 16.50 -1.83
CA TRP A 366 -5.84 15.94 -0.69
C TRP A 366 -5.29 14.53 -0.94
N LEU A 367 -5.77 13.84 -1.99
CA LEU A 367 -5.31 12.52 -2.38
C LEU A 367 -3.96 12.64 -3.10
N THR A 368 -2.91 12.95 -2.35
CA THR A 368 -1.59 13.27 -2.89
C THR A 368 -0.77 12.04 -3.26
N CYS A 369 -1.09 10.87 -2.71
CA CYS A 369 -0.39 9.61 -2.93
C CYS A 369 -1.40 8.45 -2.96
N VAL A 370 -1.28 7.58 -3.96
CA VAL A 370 -2.13 6.40 -4.13
C VAL A 370 -1.26 5.16 -4.32
N GLY A 371 -1.62 4.08 -3.64
CA GLY A 371 -1.11 2.74 -3.92
C GLY A 371 -2.14 1.97 -4.74
N TRP A 372 -1.73 1.39 -5.85
CA TRP A 372 -2.59 0.61 -6.74
C TRP A 372 -2.19 -0.85 -6.69
N ASP A 373 -3.19 -1.73 -6.56
CA ASP A 373 -3.02 -3.17 -6.66
C ASP A 373 -3.48 -3.63 -8.03
N ALA A 374 -2.54 -4.19 -8.80
CA ALA A 374 -2.83 -4.69 -10.13
C ALA A 374 -2.17 -6.06 -10.37
N MET A 375 -2.70 -6.83 -11.31
CA MET A 375 -2.11 -8.09 -11.76
C MET A 375 -2.09 -8.09 -13.29
N ILE A 376 -1.08 -8.72 -13.88
CA ILE A 376 -1.05 -8.93 -15.32
C ILE A 376 -1.85 -10.19 -15.66
N THR A 377 -2.83 -10.06 -16.54
CA THR A 377 -3.57 -11.19 -17.13
C THR A 377 -3.21 -11.36 -18.60
N ASP A 378 -3.72 -12.42 -19.22
CA ASP A 378 -3.71 -12.66 -20.67
C ASP A 378 -4.22 -11.48 -21.52
N GLN A 379 -5.15 -10.70 -20.97
CA GLN A 379 -5.78 -9.52 -21.58
C GLN A 379 -5.15 -8.20 -21.10
N GLY A 380 -3.94 -8.25 -20.52
CA GLY A 380 -3.22 -7.08 -20.03
C GLY A 380 -3.46 -6.78 -18.53
N PRO A 381 -3.09 -5.59 -18.05
CA PRO A 381 -3.17 -5.24 -16.64
C PRO A 381 -4.62 -5.09 -16.17
N LEU A 382 -4.91 -5.68 -15.02
CA LEU A 382 -6.18 -5.63 -14.31
C LEU A 382 -5.96 -5.09 -12.90
N PHE A 383 -6.77 -4.13 -12.48
CA PHE A 383 -6.67 -3.44 -11.19
C PHE A 383 -7.72 -3.97 -10.22
N PHE A 384 -7.29 -4.33 -9.01
CA PHE A 384 -8.21 -4.74 -7.96
C PHE A 384 -8.78 -3.55 -7.19
N GLU A 385 -7.95 -2.54 -6.93
CA GLU A 385 -8.30 -1.31 -6.22
C GLU A 385 -7.15 -0.28 -6.23
N GLY A 386 -7.50 0.97 -5.90
CA GLY A 386 -6.56 1.93 -5.34
C GLY A 386 -6.66 1.96 -3.82
N ASN A 387 -5.67 2.55 -3.15
CA ASN A 387 -5.66 2.77 -1.71
C ASN A 387 -4.99 4.11 -1.41
N VAL A 388 -5.46 4.81 -0.39
CA VAL A 388 -4.75 5.99 0.11
C VAL A 388 -3.34 5.59 0.52
N GLY A 389 -2.32 6.26 -0.02
CA GLY A 389 -0.91 5.86 0.08
C GLY A 389 -0.28 5.96 1.48
N ALA A 390 -1.08 6.19 2.53
CA ALA A 390 -0.65 6.42 3.91
C ALA A 390 0.17 5.26 4.48
N GLN A 391 -0.19 4.01 4.16
CA GLN A 391 0.49 2.81 4.65
C GLN A 391 1.61 2.31 3.70
N ARG A 392 1.70 2.85 2.47
CA ARG A 392 2.72 2.45 1.48
C ARG A 392 3.90 3.41 1.39
N ALA A 393 3.65 4.71 1.57
CA ALA A 393 4.69 5.74 1.55
C ALA A 393 5.75 5.61 2.68
N PRO A 394 5.43 5.23 3.93
CA PRO A 394 6.39 5.17 5.04
C PRO A 394 7.63 4.35 4.72
N ARG A 395 7.43 3.19 4.08
CA ARG A 395 8.48 2.24 3.67
C ARG A 395 9.47 2.83 2.68
N ARG A 396 9.08 3.86 1.93
CA ARG A 396 9.89 4.56 0.93
C ARG A 396 10.50 5.83 1.50
N ALA A 397 9.69 6.63 2.22
CA ALA A 397 10.11 7.91 2.78
C ALA A 397 11.27 7.79 3.78
N THR A 398 11.41 6.63 4.41
CA THR A 398 12.42 6.37 5.45
C THR A 398 13.45 5.32 5.01
N LEU A 399 13.52 4.97 3.72
CA LEU A 399 14.43 3.96 3.20
C LEU A 399 15.87 4.46 3.09
N THR A 400 16.07 5.66 2.52
CA THR A 400 17.39 6.30 2.38
C THR A 400 17.32 7.80 2.69
N PRO A 401 18.45 8.46 3.00
CA PRO A 401 18.51 9.91 3.14
C PRO A 401 18.00 10.66 1.90
N GLU A 402 18.29 10.15 0.70
CA GLU A 402 17.86 10.74 -0.58
C GLU A 402 16.35 10.75 -0.71
N LEU A 403 15.69 9.65 -0.36
CA LEU A 403 14.23 9.53 -0.37
C LEU A 403 13.60 10.43 0.69
N ALA A 404 14.12 10.41 1.92
CA ALA A 404 13.65 11.31 2.99
C ALA A 404 13.73 12.77 2.56
N ASN A 405 14.86 13.18 1.96
CA ASN A 405 15.03 14.53 1.43
C ASN A 405 14.14 14.82 0.21
N GLY A 406 13.87 13.81 -0.63
CA GLY A 406 12.91 13.89 -1.72
C GLY A 406 11.51 14.22 -1.24
N PHE A 407 10.99 13.44 -0.28
CA PHE A 407 9.71 13.70 0.38
C PHE A 407 9.67 15.05 1.10
N ARG A 408 10.77 15.45 1.76
CA ARG A 408 10.90 16.77 2.38
C ARG A 408 10.73 17.92 1.39
N ARG A 409 11.38 17.84 0.22
CA ARG A 409 11.29 18.86 -0.84
C ARG A 409 9.94 18.82 -1.55
N TRP A 410 9.40 17.63 -1.77
CA TRP A 410 8.05 17.49 -2.31
C TRP A 410 7.01 18.08 -1.34
N MET A 411 7.20 17.90 -0.04
CA MET A 411 6.34 18.47 1.00
C MET A 411 6.22 20.00 0.92
N THR A 412 7.28 20.71 0.56
CA THR A 412 7.24 22.18 0.43
C THR A 412 6.55 22.64 -0.85
N THR A 413 6.25 21.72 -1.77
CA THR A 413 5.67 22.01 -3.09
C THR A 413 4.37 21.27 -3.36
N ARG A 414 3.83 20.52 -2.36
CA ARG A 414 2.70 19.59 -2.51
C ARG A 414 1.55 20.25 -3.25
N GLY A 415 1.31 19.77 -4.47
CA GLY A 415 0.01 19.78 -5.13
C GLY A 415 -0.88 21.00 -4.90
N ILE A 416 -0.32 22.22 -4.89
CA ILE A 416 -1.12 23.43 -5.07
C ILE A 416 -1.07 23.68 -6.58
N PRO A 417 -2.17 23.43 -7.31
CA PRO A 417 -2.33 24.00 -8.64
C PRO A 417 -2.31 25.54 -8.52
N GLU A 418 -1.71 26.25 -9.47
CA GLU A 418 -1.62 27.72 -9.47
C GLU A 418 -3.00 28.41 -9.36
N SER A 419 -4.10 27.69 -9.61
CA SER A 419 -5.47 28.20 -9.56
C SER A 419 -6.00 28.55 -8.16
N ILE A 420 -5.26 28.26 -7.09
CA ILE A 420 -5.67 28.58 -5.69
C ILE A 420 -4.71 29.61 -5.04
N SER A 421 -3.69 30.08 -5.77
CA SER A 421 -2.73 31.08 -5.27
C SER A 421 -2.89 32.49 -5.87
N GLN A 422 -4.03 32.80 -6.51
CA GLN A 422 -4.36 34.14 -7.00
C GLN A 422 -5.48 34.77 -6.17
#